data_AF-A0A524KZN2-F1
#
_entry.id   AF-A0A524KZN2-F1
#
_cell.length_a   1.000
_cell.length_b   1.000
_cell.length_c   1.000
_cell.angle_alpha   90.00
_cell.angle_beta   90.00
_cell.angle_gamma   90.00
#
_symmetry.space_group_name_H-M   'P 1'
#
loop_
_entity.id
_entity.type
_entity.pdbx_description
1 polymer ?
#
loop_
_entity_poly.entity_id
_entity_poly.type
_entity_poly.pdbx_seq_one_letter_code
_entity_poly.pdbx_strand_id
1 'polypeptide(L)'
;MKSWIKGKLSLIYLFWALIILIFGLLLIEQTKYVQPTSYYAEQIQAAQLMKSSLEAIKEERLKRAVPLDVGLDPNQTGIIGEEYTQLTTTLGNLEAKRTSSNPAFAALLVKYFKEANLKKGDAVAIGASGSFPGLILATLSAAKALGLEPLLIYSVGSSEYGANIPEFTFVPMLDSLNKGNIFPYHLLAISMGGYLDQARGMFYPDSREIIEKIAKESDALFINTENIEENIKQRMRLYKKAAADRPIKAFVNIGGATPNYGDT
;
A
#
# COMPACT_ATOMS: atom_id res chain seq x y z
N MET A 1 -2.40 47.77 42.91
CA MET A 1 -1.22 46.88 42.96
C MET A 1 -1.70 45.45 42.98
N LYS A 2 -1.57 44.69 41.89
CA LYS A 2 -1.96 43.26 41.86
C LYS A 2 -0.96 42.49 42.71
N SER A 3 -1.38 41.99 43.88
CA SER A 3 -0.56 41.09 44.68
C SER A 3 -0.31 39.84 43.84
N TRP A 4 0.94 39.60 43.50
CA TRP A 4 1.34 38.32 42.94
C TRP A 4 1.11 37.29 44.05
N ILE A 5 0.20 36.34 43.80
CA ILE A 5 -0.12 35.24 44.70
C ILE A 5 1.20 34.52 45.00
N LYS A 6 1.74 34.67 46.22
CA LYS A 6 2.92 33.90 46.65
C LYS A 6 2.53 32.42 46.61
N GLY A 7 3.23 31.64 45.78
CA GLY A 7 3.02 30.21 45.69
C GLY A 7 3.13 29.57 47.08
N LYS A 8 2.11 28.82 47.50
CA LYS A 8 2.01 28.18 48.83
C LYS A 8 2.93 26.96 49.01
N LEU A 9 3.79 26.66 48.03
CA LEU A 9 4.62 25.45 48.01
C LEU A 9 6.05 25.77 48.47
N SER A 10 6.53 25.03 49.47
CA SER A 10 7.90 25.18 49.98
C SER A 10 8.92 24.78 48.91
N LEU A 11 9.98 25.58 48.76
CA LEU A 11 11.10 25.34 47.85
C LEU A 11 11.75 23.96 48.07
N ILE A 12 11.73 23.44 49.30
CA ILE A 12 12.30 22.12 49.60
C ILE A 12 11.50 20.98 48.96
N TYR A 13 10.16 21.11 48.91
CA TYR A 13 9.31 20.14 48.24
C TYR A 13 9.48 20.22 46.72
N LEU A 14 9.64 21.41 46.17
CA LEU A 14 9.95 21.60 44.75
C LEU A 14 11.31 21.01 44.38
N PHE A 15 12.32 21.16 45.23
CA PHE A 15 13.64 20.55 45.03
C PHE A 15 13.57 19.03 45.01
N TRP A 16 12.92 18.41 46.00
CA TRP A 16 12.74 16.95 46.01
C TRP A 16 11.89 16.45 44.85
N ALA A 17 10.84 17.17 44.47
CA ALA A 17 10.04 16.84 43.30
C ALA A 17 10.88 16.84 42.01
N LEU A 18 11.77 17.82 41.85
CA LEU A 18 12.70 17.88 40.72
C LEU A 18 13.69 16.70 40.74
N ILE A 19 14.25 16.36 41.91
CA ILE A 19 15.17 15.22 42.05
C ILE A 19 14.48 13.91 41.69
N ILE A 20 13.26 13.68 42.19
CA ILE A 20 12.47 12.48 41.87
C ILE A 20 12.16 12.42 40.37
N LEU A 21 11.80 13.55 39.76
CA LEU A 21 11.54 13.63 38.32
C LEU A 21 12.79 13.30 37.50
N ILE A 22 13.93 13.91 37.81
CA ILE A 22 15.19 13.66 37.11
C ILE A 22 15.62 12.21 37.28
N PHE A 23 15.56 11.68 38.50
CA PHE A 23 15.94 10.30 38.77
C PHE A 23 15.00 9.32 38.07
N GLY A 24 13.69 9.57 38.07
CA GLY A 24 12.71 8.76 37.34
C GLY A 24 12.94 8.77 35.83
N LEU A 25 13.24 9.93 35.24
CA LEU A 25 13.58 10.06 33.82
C LEU A 25 14.87 9.32 33.49
N LEU A 26 15.92 9.46 34.30
CA LEU A 26 17.18 8.74 34.13
C LEU A 26 16.98 7.23 34.21
N LEU A 27 16.16 6.78 35.17
CA LEU A 27 15.89 5.36 35.35
C LEU A 27 15.10 4.79 34.16
N ILE A 28 14.09 5.50 33.64
CA ILE A 28 13.37 5.10 32.42
C ILE A 28 14.33 5.06 31.22
N GLU A 29 15.15 6.10 31.03
CA GLU A 29 16.09 6.19 29.92
C GLU A 29 17.18 5.11 29.97
N GLN A 30 17.61 4.70 31.16
CA GLN A 30 18.60 3.63 31.34
C GLN A 30 18.01 2.22 31.29
N THR A 31 16.72 2.06 31.63
CA THR A 31 16.05 0.75 31.67
C THR A 31 15.21 0.45 30.43
N LYS A 32 14.99 1.42 29.55
CA LYS A 32 14.28 1.18 28.29
C LYS A 32 15.06 0.17 27.45
N TYR A 33 14.35 -0.82 26.94
CA TYR A 33 14.87 -1.76 25.96
C TYR A 33 13.81 -1.97 24.88
N VAL A 34 14.26 -2.21 23.66
CA VAL A 34 13.36 -2.50 22.54
C VAL A 34 13.07 -3.99 22.60
N GLN A 35 11.85 -4.36 23.01
CA GLN A 35 11.42 -5.75 22.97
C GLN A 35 11.04 -6.11 21.53
N PRO A 36 11.75 -7.07 20.88
CA PRO A 36 11.37 -7.53 19.56
C PRO A 36 10.00 -8.21 19.60
N THR A 37 9.23 -8.10 18.52
CA THR A 37 8.02 -8.91 18.34
C THR A 37 8.42 -10.37 18.11
N SER A 38 7.47 -11.29 18.31
CA SER A 38 7.69 -12.73 18.05
C SER A 38 7.94 -13.07 16.57
N TYR A 39 7.73 -12.11 15.66
CA TYR A 39 7.89 -12.24 14.22
C TYR A 39 8.79 -11.12 13.65
N TYR A 40 9.75 -10.65 14.46
CA TYR A 40 10.67 -9.57 14.11
C TYR A 40 11.47 -9.88 12.84
N ALA A 41 11.94 -11.13 12.68
CA ALA A 41 12.72 -11.53 11.52
C ALA A 41 11.93 -11.37 10.21
N GLU A 42 10.69 -11.83 10.17
CA GLU A 42 9.82 -11.70 9.01
C GLU A 42 9.43 -10.24 8.75
N GLN A 43 9.31 -9.41 9.80
CA GLN A 43 9.09 -7.97 9.65
C GLN A 43 10.26 -7.26 8.96
N ILE A 44 11.49 -7.56 9.39
CA ILE A 44 12.69 -7.01 8.76
C ILE A 44 12.81 -7.51 7.32
N GLN A 45 12.57 -8.80 7.07
CA GLN A 45 12.60 -9.37 5.73
C GLN A 45 11.59 -8.69 4.80
N ALA A 46 10.34 -8.51 5.24
CA ALA A 46 9.30 -7.85 4.46
C ALA A 46 9.64 -6.39 4.14
N ALA A 47 10.18 -5.65 5.11
CA ALA A 47 10.63 -4.27 4.90
C ALA A 47 11.81 -4.19 3.91
N GLN A 48 12.81 -5.06 4.03
CA GLN A 48 13.94 -5.11 3.09
C GLN A 48 13.50 -5.46 1.67
N LEU A 49 12.54 -6.39 1.55
CA LEU A 49 11.97 -6.79 0.27
C LEU A 49 11.19 -5.64 -0.38
N MET A 50 10.37 -4.91 0.37
CA MET A 50 9.69 -3.72 -0.15
C MET A 50 10.69 -2.64 -0.58
N LYS A 51 11.74 -2.39 0.21
CA LYS A 51 12.78 -1.41 -0.11
C LYS A 51 13.49 -1.74 -1.43
N SER A 52 14.00 -2.96 -1.57
CA SER A 52 14.66 -3.41 -2.82
C SER A 52 13.72 -3.42 -4.01
N SER A 53 12.42 -3.70 -3.79
CA SER A 53 11.42 -3.61 -4.85
C SER A 53 11.18 -2.17 -5.30
N LEU A 54 11.19 -1.18 -4.40
CA LEU A 54 11.11 0.23 -4.76
C LEU A 54 12.33 0.67 -5.59
N GLU A 55 13.52 0.21 -5.22
CA GLU A 55 14.75 0.45 -5.98
C GLU A 55 14.63 -0.10 -7.42
N ALA A 56 14.16 -1.34 -7.58
CA ALA A 56 13.93 -1.94 -8.90
C ALA A 56 12.82 -1.23 -9.70
N ILE A 57 11.74 -0.78 -9.06
CA ILE A 57 10.69 0.02 -9.70
C ILE A 57 11.26 1.35 -10.20
N LYS A 58 12.08 2.03 -9.39
CA LYS A 58 12.75 3.28 -9.77
C LYS A 58 13.63 3.07 -11.02
N GLU A 59 14.41 2.00 -11.05
CA GLU A 59 15.25 1.66 -12.20
C GLU A 59 14.42 1.42 -13.47
N GLU A 60 13.33 0.66 -13.37
CA GLU A 60 12.43 0.42 -14.50
C GLU A 60 11.76 1.72 -14.98
N ARG A 61 11.34 2.60 -14.07
CA ARG A 61 10.76 3.91 -14.40
C ARG A 61 11.71 4.73 -15.25
N LEU A 62 12.97 4.83 -14.81
CA LEU A 62 14.02 5.58 -15.51
C LEU A 62 14.35 4.95 -16.86
N LYS A 63 14.38 3.61 -16.94
CA LYS A 63 14.60 2.87 -18.20
C LYS A 63 13.51 3.16 -19.23
N ARG A 64 12.28 3.43 -18.79
CA ARG A 64 11.15 3.83 -19.65
C ARG A 64 11.16 5.32 -20.01
N ALA A 65 12.20 6.06 -19.63
CA ALA A 65 12.30 7.51 -19.79
C ALA A 65 11.14 8.29 -19.11
N VAL A 66 10.53 7.71 -18.07
CA VAL A 66 9.54 8.41 -17.24
C VAL A 66 10.32 9.17 -16.15
N PRO A 67 10.27 10.52 -16.12
CA PRO A 67 11.07 11.31 -15.19
C PRO A 67 10.66 11.10 -13.73
N LEU A 68 11.59 11.33 -12.82
CA LEU A 68 11.32 11.43 -11.38
C LEU A 68 11.18 12.90 -11.00
N ASP A 69 10.01 13.28 -10.52
CA ASP A 69 9.82 14.60 -9.92
C ASP A 69 10.25 14.54 -8.44
N VAL A 70 11.37 15.18 -8.10
CA VAL A 70 11.90 15.24 -6.72
C VAL A 70 11.02 16.11 -5.81
N GLY A 71 10.27 17.05 -6.40
CA GLY A 71 9.27 17.85 -5.71
C GLY A 71 8.06 17.02 -5.28
N LEU A 72 7.65 16.01 -6.06
CA LEU A 72 6.59 15.05 -5.73
C LEU A 72 7.10 13.82 -4.96
N ASP A 73 8.31 13.34 -5.24
CA ASP A 73 8.93 12.16 -4.62
C ASP A 73 10.34 12.49 -4.09
N PRO A 74 10.44 13.19 -2.95
CA PRO A 74 11.73 13.61 -2.39
C PRO A 74 12.63 12.43 -1.99
N ASN A 75 12.02 11.29 -1.67
CA ASN A 75 12.73 10.04 -1.36
C ASN A 75 13.11 9.26 -2.63
N GLN A 76 12.71 9.74 -3.81
CA GLN A 76 12.97 9.13 -5.11
C GLN A 76 12.63 7.64 -5.16
N THR A 77 11.50 7.28 -4.55
CA THR A 77 11.00 5.90 -4.50
C THR A 77 10.61 5.36 -5.87
N GLY A 78 10.31 6.24 -6.83
CA GLY A 78 9.89 5.89 -8.18
C GLY A 78 8.43 5.49 -8.32
N ILE A 79 7.71 5.31 -7.21
CA ILE A 79 6.35 4.78 -7.19
C ILE A 79 5.25 5.85 -7.13
N ILE A 80 5.62 7.12 -6.90
CA ILE A 80 4.70 8.26 -6.83
C ILE A 80 4.39 8.75 -8.24
N GLY A 81 3.12 8.83 -8.59
CA GLY A 81 2.67 9.36 -9.89
C GLY A 81 2.52 10.87 -9.91
N GLU A 82 1.73 11.35 -10.86
CA GLU A 82 1.50 12.77 -11.13
C GLU A 82 0.19 13.26 -10.52
N GLU A 83 -0.02 14.58 -10.48
CA GLU A 83 -1.28 15.15 -10.02
C GLU A 83 -2.43 14.78 -10.97
N TYR A 84 -2.36 15.19 -12.25
CA TYR A 84 -3.37 14.91 -13.25
C TYR A 84 -2.82 14.13 -14.45
N THR A 85 -3.51 13.04 -14.77
CA THR A 85 -3.25 12.16 -15.92
C THR A 85 -4.58 11.60 -16.42
N GLN A 86 -4.56 10.92 -17.56
CA GLN A 86 -5.72 10.20 -18.06
C GLN A 86 -6.17 9.06 -17.15
N LEU A 87 -5.35 8.60 -16.20
CA LEU A 87 -5.74 7.58 -15.22
C LEU A 87 -6.23 8.16 -13.90
N THR A 88 -6.15 9.48 -13.70
CA THR A 88 -6.61 10.15 -12.48
C THR A 88 -8.13 10.06 -12.39
N THR A 89 -8.65 9.41 -11.34
CA THR A 89 -10.09 9.20 -11.10
C THR A 89 -10.66 10.18 -10.09
N THR A 90 -9.86 10.56 -9.10
CA THR A 90 -10.28 11.35 -7.94
C THR A 90 -9.09 12.12 -7.37
N LEU A 91 -9.38 13.15 -6.58
CA LEU A 91 -8.37 13.84 -5.78
C LEU A 91 -7.62 12.87 -4.86
N GLY A 92 -6.35 13.17 -4.62
CA GLY A 92 -5.47 12.39 -3.76
C GLY A 92 -4.89 13.23 -2.63
N ASN A 93 -4.12 12.56 -1.77
CA ASN A 93 -3.28 13.24 -0.77
C ASN A 93 -1.85 12.77 -0.98
N LEU A 94 -0.98 13.67 -1.45
CA LEU A 94 0.41 13.38 -1.76
C LEU A 94 1.19 12.88 -0.55
N GLU A 95 0.96 13.47 0.63
CA GLU A 95 1.61 13.05 1.88
C GLU A 95 1.27 11.60 2.22
N ALA A 96 0.01 11.20 2.09
CA ALA A 96 -0.43 9.83 2.29
C ALA A 96 0.23 8.86 1.30
N LYS A 97 0.45 9.27 0.03
CA LYS A 97 1.15 8.43 -0.96
C LYS A 97 2.61 8.23 -0.58
N ARG A 98 3.29 9.31 -0.19
CA ARG A 98 4.69 9.28 0.31
C ARG A 98 4.83 8.44 1.59
N THR A 99 3.90 8.57 2.52
CA THR A 99 3.90 7.76 3.73
C THR A 99 3.73 6.28 3.38
N SER A 100 2.86 5.96 2.42
CA SER A 100 2.61 4.57 2.01
C SER A 100 3.77 3.88 1.30
N SER A 101 4.75 4.62 0.79
CA SER A 101 5.97 4.04 0.20
C SER A 101 7.04 3.71 1.25
N ASN A 102 6.80 3.97 2.54
CA ASN A 102 7.71 3.59 3.61
C ASN A 102 7.71 2.06 3.82
N PRO A 103 8.87 1.38 3.72
CA PRO A 103 8.97 -0.08 3.93
C PRO A 103 8.48 -0.61 5.28
N ALA A 104 8.33 0.25 6.29
CA ALA A 104 7.70 -0.11 7.55
C ALA A 104 6.25 -0.60 7.39
N PHE A 105 5.54 -0.22 6.32
CA PHE A 105 4.22 -0.77 6.02
C PHE A 105 4.27 -2.28 5.73
N ALA A 106 5.31 -2.80 5.08
CA ALA A 106 5.46 -4.24 4.88
C ALA A 106 5.62 -4.98 6.22
N ALA A 107 6.41 -4.42 7.14
CA ALA A 107 6.54 -4.94 8.50
C ALA A 107 5.22 -4.87 9.31
N LEU A 108 4.42 -3.81 9.10
CA LEU A 108 3.08 -3.70 9.70
C LEU A 108 2.12 -4.77 9.16
N LEU A 109 2.14 -5.03 7.86
CA LEU A 109 1.31 -6.06 7.23
C LEU A 109 1.70 -7.46 7.71
N VAL A 110 2.98 -7.75 7.97
CA VAL A 110 3.40 -8.99 8.64
C VAL A 110 2.74 -9.13 10.01
N LYS A 111 2.73 -8.06 10.81
CA LYS A 111 2.04 -8.06 12.11
C LYS A 111 0.55 -8.40 11.95
N TYR A 112 -0.15 -7.72 11.04
CA TYR A 112 -1.58 -7.96 10.82
C TYR A 112 -1.88 -9.39 10.34
N PHE A 113 -1.07 -9.94 9.43
CA PHE A 113 -1.23 -11.33 8.99
C PHE A 113 -0.96 -12.34 10.11
N LYS A 114 0.02 -12.09 10.98
CA LYS A 114 0.29 -12.95 12.15
C LYS A 114 -0.84 -12.85 13.19
N GLU A 115 -1.37 -11.66 13.44
CA GLU A 115 -2.52 -11.44 14.34
C GLU A 115 -3.81 -12.09 13.82
N ALA A 116 -4.01 -12.09 12.50
CA ALA A 116 -5.08 -12.83 11.83
C ALA A 116 -4.79 -14.34 11.70
N ASN A 117 -3.68 -14.82 12.27
CA ASN A 117 -3.29 -16.23 12.36
C ASN A 117 -3.07 -16.93 11.00
N LEU A 118 -2.65 -16.17 9.97
CA LEU A 118 -2.31 -16.74 8.66
C LEU A 118 -1.05 -17.62 8.77
N LYS A 119 -1.04 -18.69 7.96
CA LYS A 119 0.04 -19.67 7.87
C LYS A 119 0.58 -19.72 6.45
N LYS A 120 1.83 -20.19 6.33
CA LYS A 120 2.45 -20.44 5.02
C LYS A 120 1.53 -21.29 4.14
N GLY A 121 1.32 -20.85 2.90
CA GLY A 121 0.43 -21.47 1.91
C GLY A 121 -1.03 -20.99 1.95
N ASP A 122 -1.44 -20.23 2.97
CA ASP A 122 -2.77 -19.62 2.99
C ASP A 122 -2.92 -18.59 1.86
N ALA A 123 -4.12 -18.56 1.26
CA ALA A 123 -4.44 -17.59 0.23
C ALA A 123 -4.90 -16.26 0.85
N VAL A 124 -4.45 -15.15 0.26
CA VAL A 124 -4.88 -13.79 0.61
C VAL A 124 -5.47 -13.14 -0.63
N ALA A 125 -6.78 -12.88 -0.60
CA ALA A 125 -7.43 -12.14 -1.66
C ALA A 125 -7.11 -10.65 -1.53
N ILE A 126 -6.67 -10.00 -2.60
CA ILE A 126 -6.24 -8.60 -2.60
C ILE A 126 -6.99 -7.86 -3.70
N GLY A 127 -7.89 -6.97 -3.30
CA GLY A 127 -8.49 -6.00 -4.20
C GLY A 127 -7.75 -4.68 -4.06
N ALA A 128 -7.14 -4.19 -5.15
CA ALA A 128 -6.36 -2.96 -5.10
C ALA A 128 -6.70 -2.01 -6.24
N SER A 129 -6.80 -0.71 -5.96
CA SER A 129 -6.75 0.33 -7.00
C SER A 129 -5.32 0.85 -7.21
N GLY A 130 -5.09 1.50 -8.35
CA GLY A 130 -3.86 2.24 -8.63
C GLY A 130 -3.54 3.35 -7.62
N SER A 131 -4.48 3.72 -6.74
CA SER A 131 -4.30 4.84 -5.81
C SER A 131 -3.16 4.67 -4.80
N PHE A 132 -2.83 3.46 -4.36
CA PHE A 132 -1.80 3.24 -3.32
C PHE A 132 -0.83 2.12 -3.72
N PRO A 133 0.01 2.32 -4.75
CA PRO A 133 0.91 1.30 -5.24
C PRO A 133 1.95 0.89 -4.19
N GLY A 134 2.33 1.80 -3.28
CA GLY A 134 3.18 1.50 -2.12
C GLY A 134 2.55 0.45 -1.18
N LEU A 135 1.25 0.51 -0.94
CA LEU A 135 0.56 -0.48 -0.10
C LEU A 135 0.35 -1.83 -0.82
N ILE A 136 0.19 -1.82 -2.14
CA ILE A 136 0.19 -3.06 -2.93
C ILE A 136 1.54 -3.74 -2.74
N LEU A 137 2.63 -2.99 -2.92
CA LEU A 137 3.98 -3.50 -2.75
C LEU A 137 4.27 -4.00 -1.33
N ALA A 138 3.82 -3.26 -0.30
CA ALA A 138 3.92 -3.67 1.10
C ALA A 138 3.21 -5.00 1.36
N THR A 139 2.00 -5.16 0.81
CA THR A 139 1.19 -6.38 0.96
C THR A 139 1.86 -7.58 0.30
N LEU A 140 2.35 -7.43 -0.94
CA LEU A 140 3.06 -8.50 -1.66
C LEU A 140 4.38 -8.87 -0.96
N SER A 141 5.10 -7.88 -0.41
CA SER A 141 6.34 -8.10 0.33
C SER A 141 6.11 -8.88 1.63
N ALA A 142 5.08 -8.52 2.39
CA ALA A 142 4.66 -9.25 3.58
C ALA A 142 4.19 -10.67 3.25
N ALA A 143 3.41 -10.82 2.18
CA ALA A 143 2.97 -12.14 1.70
C ALA A 143 4.16 -13.03 1.35
N LYS A 144 5.15 -12.51 0.60
CA LYS A 144 6.37 -13.26 0.26
C LYS A 144 7.20 -13.64 1.49
N ALA A 145 7.40 -12.72 2.44
CA ALA A 145 8.15 -12.99 3.67
C ALA A 145 7.50 -14.11 4.52
N LEU A 146 6.17 -14.20 4.49
CA LEU A 146 5.41 -15.21 5.23
C LEU A 146 5.11 -16.49 4.43
N GLY A 147 5.48 -16.52 3.14
CA GLY A 147 5.12 -17.61 2.23
C GLY A 147 3.62 -17.77 2.04
N LEU A 148 2.88 -16.66 2.01
CA LEU A 148 1.46 -16.59 1.69
C LEU A 148 1.26 -16.52 0.18
N GLU A 149 0.03 -16.81 -0.26
CA GLU A 149 -0.34 -16.88 -1.66
C GLU A 149 -1.25 -15.68 -2.01
N PRO A 150 -0.68 -14.55 -2.49
CA PRO A 150 -1.47 -13.37 -2.83
C PRO A 150 -2.24 -13.57 -4.14
N LEU A 151 -3.55 -13.34 -4.09
CA LEU A 151 -4.43 -13.33 -5.26
C LEU A 151 -4.81 -11.88 -5.54
N LEU A 152 -4.12 -11.22 -6.47
CA LEU A 152 -4.25 -9.77 -6.71
C LEU A 152 -5.18 -9.48 -7.89
N ILE A 153 -6.27 -8.74 -7.65
CA ILE A 153 -7.07 -8.08 -8.68
C ILE A 153 -6.80 -6.57 -8.62
N TYR A 154 -6.36 -6.01 -9.75
CA TYR A 154 -5.90 -4.62 -9.84
C TYR A 154 -6.85 -3.77 -10.69
N SER A 155 -7.29 -2.63 -10.15
CA SER A 155 -8.03 -1.61 -10.90
C SER A 155 -7.05 -0.54 -11.40
N VAL A 156 -7.02 -0.30 -12.71
CA VAL A 156 -6.06 0.63 -13.36
C VAL A 156 -6.25 2.07 -12.91
N GLY A 157 -7.50 2.55 -12.85
CA GLY A 157 -7.82 3.89 -12.37
C GLY A 157 -7.24 4.17 -10.99
N SER A 158 -6.69 5.36 -10.83
CA SER A 158 -5.93 5.77 -9.65
C SER A 158 -6.33 7.17 -9.21
N SER A 159 -6.27 7.46 -7.92
CA SER A 159 -6.27 8.86 -7.46
C SER A 159 -4.99 9.58 -7.92
N GLU A 160 -4.96 10.90 -7.77
CA GLU A 160 -3.73 11.69 -7.89
C GLU A 160 -2.57 11.02 -7.12
N TYR A 161 -1.37 11.13 -7.70
CA TYR A 161 -0.09 10.66 -7.16
C TYR A 161 0.02 9.14 -6.93
N GLY A 162 -0.99 8.35 -7.30
CA GLY A 162 -0.89 6.88 -7.32
C GLY A 162 -0.16 6.36 -8.56
N ALA A 163 -0.41 5.12 -8.96
CA ALA A 163 0.12 4.54 -10.20
C ALA A 163 -0.69 5.03 -11.42
N ASN A 164 -0.74 6.35 -11.63
CA ASN A 164 -1.59 7.01 -12.62
C ASN A 164 -0.86 7.41 -13.91
N ILE A 165 0.43 7.13 -14.05
CA ILE A 165 1.15 7.39 -15.31
C ILE A 165 0.79 6.28 -16.31
N PRO A 166 0.18 6.57 -17.48
CA PRO A 166 -0.30 5.54 -18.41
C PRO A 166 0.75 4.50 -18.82
N GLU A 167 1.98 4.95 -19.06
CA GLU A 167 3.11 4.10 -19.46
C GLU A 167 3.79 3.38 -18.28
N PHE A 168 3.38 3.72 -17.05
CA PHE A 168 3.99 3.25 -15.80
C PHE A 168 2.95 3.05 -14.68
N THR A 169 1.93 2.23 -14.95
CA THR A 169 0.97 1.75 -13.95
C THR A 169 1.58 0.66 -13.06
N PHE A 170 0.79 0.05 -12.16
CA PHE A 170 1.29 -1.07 -11.37
C PHE A 170 1.58 -2.34 -12.20
N VAL A 171 1.03 -2.44 -13.42
CA VAL A 171 1.29 -3.57 -14.34
C VAL A 171 2.79 -3.66 -14.69
N PRO A 172 3.40 -2.65 -15.35
CA PRO A 172 4.83 -2.70 -15.65
C PRO A 172 5.73 -2.71 -14.41
N MET A 173 5.27 -2.15 -13.28
CA MET A 173 5.99 -2.27 -12.01
C MET A 173 6.06 -3.73 -11.54
N LEU A 174 4.94 -4.47 -11.56
CA LEU A 174 4.93 -5.87 -11.16
C LEU A 174 5.73 -6.73 -12.15
N ASP A 175 5.62 -6.47 -13.45
CA ASP A 175 6.37 -7.19 -14.48
C ASP A 175 7.88 -7.03 -14.34
N SER A 176 8.38 -5.84 -13.98
CA SER A 176 9.81 -5.64 -13.77
C SER A 176 10.31 -6.39 -12.55
N LEU A 177 9.52 -6.44 -11.47
CA LEU A 177 9.84 -7.23 -10.28
C LEU A 177 9.83 -8.73 -10.55
N ASN A 178 8.92 -9.21 -11.41
CA ASN A 178 8.92 -10.60 -11.88
C ASN A 178 10.16 -10.92 -12.72
N LYS A 179 10.50 -10.07 -13.70
CA LYS A 179 11.70 -10.22 -14.53
C LYS A 179 13.00 -10.18 -13.71
N GLY A 180 13.02 -9.40 -12.63
CA GLY A 180 14.11 -9.36 -11.65
C GLY A 180 14.12 -10.51 -10.64
N ASN A 181 13.20 -11.47 -10.72
CA ASN A 181 13.01 -12.56 -9.75
C ASN A 181 12.74 -12.08 -8.30
N ILE A 182 12.26 -10.84 -8.13
CA ILE A 182 11.92 -10.25 -6.83
C ILE A 182 10.54 -10.70 -6.38
N PHE A 183 9.58 -10.81 -7.28
CA PHE A 183 8.29 -11.47 -7.00
C PHE A 183 8.04 -12.59 -8.00
N PRO A 184 7.30 -13.64 -7.61
CA PRO A 184 6.78 -14.65 -8.52
C PRO A 184 5.27 -14.46 -8.77
N TYR A 185 4.77 -13.22 -8.71
CA TYR A 185 3.33 -12.94 -8.60
C TYR A 185 2.80 -12.29 -9.87
N HIS A 186 1.63 -12.72 -10.31
CA HIS A 186 0.92 -12.14 -11.45
C HIS A 186 -0.43 -11.61 -11.03
N LEU A 187 -0.98 -10.68 -11.83
CA LEU A 187 -2.34 -10.22 -11.65
C LEU A 187 -3.30 -11.37 -11.98
N LEU A 188 -4.20 -11.67 -11.03
CA LEU A 188 -5.30 -12.60 -11.28
C LEU A 188 -6.29 -12.01 -12.28
N ALA A 189 -6.55 -10.71 -12.16
CA ALA A 189 -7.38 -9.95 -13.07
C ALA A 189 -7.04 -8.46 -12.99
N ILE A 190 -7.47 -7.74 -14.02
CA ILE A 190 -7.37 -6.30 -14.14
C ILE A 190 -8.75 -5.71 -14.44
N SER A 191 -9.01 -4.48 -14.01
CA SER A 191 -10.29 -3.80 -14.27
C SER A 191 -10.11 -2.31 -14.48
N MET A 192 -11.20 -1.62 -14.82
CA MET A 192 -11.16 -0.21 -15.19
C MET A 192 -10.72 0.71 -14.03
N GLY A 193 -11.20 0.47 -12.81
CA GLY A 193 -11.12 1.44 -11.71
C GLY A 193 -12.10 2.60 -11.87
N GLY A 194 -11.88 3.67 -11.11
CA GLY A 194 -12.81 4.81 -11.05
C GLY A 194 -14.17 4.46 -10.44
N TYR A 195 -15.14 5.36 -10.60
CA TYR A 195 -16.46 5.18 -10.01
C TYR A 195 -17.15 3.92 -10.53
N LEU A 196 -17.64 3.08 -9.60
CA LEU A 196 -18.25 1.78 -9.84
C LEU A 196 -17.36 0.78 -10.62
N ASP A 197 -16.04 0.99 -10.65
CA ASP A 197 -15.09 0.21 -11.46
C ASP A 197 -15.40 0.26 -12.96
N GLN A 198 -15.90 1.41 -13.43
CA GLN A 198 -16.30 1.64 -14.81
C GLN A 198 -15.59 2.84 -15.45
N ALA A 199 -14.58 3.45 -14.80
CA ALA A 199 -13.94 4.68 -15.26
C ALA A 199 -14.96 5.76 -15.69
N ARG A 200 -16.01 5.95 -14.88
CA ARG A 200 -17.00 7.03 -15.06
C ARG A 200 -16.49 8.31 -14.40
N GLY A 201 -16.78 9.46 -15.01
CA GLY A 201 -16.45 10.77 -14.45
C GLY A 201 -14.95 11.10 -14.48
N MET A 202 -14.21 10.55 -15.44
CA MET A 202 -12.78 10.83 -15.60
C MET A 202 -12.55 12.29 -16.04
N PHE A 203 -11.39 12.83 -15.68
CA PHE A 203 -11.02 14.21 -16.03
C PHE A 203 -10.72 14.40 -17.53
N TYR A 204 -10.34 13.33 -18.24
CA TYR A 204 -9.96 13.37 -19.66
C TYR A 204 -10.92 12.52 -20.51
N PRO A 205 -11.21 12.94 -21.75
CA PRO A 205 -12.16 12.24 -22.62
C PRO A 205 -11.65 10.89 -23.13
N ASP A 206 -10.34 10.72 -23.25
CA ASP A 206 -9.64 9.52 -23.76
C ASP A 206 -9.28 8.51 -22.65
N SER A 207 -9.55 8.83 -21.37
CA SER A 207 -9.22 8.00 -20.21
C SER A 207 -9.66 6.54 -20.34
N ARG A 208 -10.90 6.30 -20.80
CA ARG A 208 -11.44 4.95 -20.90
C ARG A 208 -10.68 4.12 -21.93
N GLU A 209 -10.39 4.70 -23.09
CA GLU A 209 -9.66 4.02 -24.17
C GLU A 209 -8.25 3.65 -23.73
N ILE A 210 -7.58 4.56 -22.99
CA ILE A 210 -6.25 4.31 -22.43
C ILE A 210 -6.29 3.18 -21.40
N ILE A 211 -7.28 3.17 -20.50
CA ILE A 211 -7.43 2.09 -19.50
C ILE A 211 -7.69 0.75 -20.17
N GLU A 212 -8.59 0.71 -21.16
CA GLU A 212 -8.89 -0.52 -21.91
C GLU A 212 -7.65 -1.02 -22.67
N LYS A 213 -6.85 -0.11 -23.22
CA LYS A 213 -5.58 -0.46 -23.86
C LYS A 213 -4.62 -1.09 -22.86
N ILE A 214 -4.40 -0.47 -21.70
CA ILE A 214 -3.55 -1.01 -20.63
C ILE A 214 -4.03 -2.40 -20.18
N ALA A 215 -5.35 -2.59 -20.03
CA ALA A 215 -5.93 -3.87 -19.66
C ALA A 215 -5.72 -4.96 -20.72
N LYS A 216 -5.89 -4.63 -22.01
CA LYS A 216 -5.66 -5.55 -23.14
C LYS A 216 -4.19 -5.90 -23.33
N GLU A 217 -3.30 -4.96 -23.04
CA GLU A 217 -1.84 -5.17 -23.10
C GLU A 217 -1.30 -5.94 -21.89
N SER A 218 -2.09 -6.07 -20.82
CA SER A 218 -1.76 -6.95 -19.71
C SER A 218 -2.10 -8.41 -20.02
N ASP A 219 -1.32 -9.36 -19.50
CA ASP A 219 -1.61 -10.79 -19.59
C ASP A 219 -2.75 -11.24 -18.63
N ALA A 220 -3.40 -10.29 -17.95
CA ALA A 220 -4.40 -10.54 -16.93
C ALA A 220 -5.82 -10.63 -17.50
N LEU A 221 -6.70 -11.36 -16.83
CA LEU A 221 -8.11 -11.40 -17.20
C LEU A 221 -8.76 -10.03 -16.98
N PHE A 222 -9.35 -9.46 -18.02
CA PHE A 222 -10.02 -8.17 -17.94
C PHE A 222 -11.45 -8.29 -17.42
N ILE A 223 -11.74 -7.62 -16.30
CA ILE A 223 -13.07 -7.46 -15.71
C ILE A 223 -13.63 -6.11 -16.19
N ASN A 224 -14.62 -6.16 -17.07
CA ASN A 224 -15.34 -5.01 -17.57
C ASN A 224 -16.84 -5.35 -17.66
N THR A 225 -17.56 -5.09 -16.57
CA THR A 225 -18.97 -5.44 -16.42
C THR A 225 -19.85 -4.18 -16.44
N GLU A 226 -21.10 -4.34 -16.86
CA GLU A 226 -22.06 -3.23 -16.98
C GLU A 226 -22.58 -2.73 -15.63
N ASN A 227 -22.46 -3.53 -14.57
CA ASN A 227 -22.88 -3.16 -13.22
C ASN A 227 -21.94 -3.71 -12.15
N ILE A 228 -22.03 -3.11 -10.96
CA ILE A 228 -21.18 -3.40 -9.80
C ILE A 228 -21.46 -4.79 -9.20
N GLU A 229 -22.71 -5.26 -9.23
CA GLU A 229 -23.08 -6.56 -8.66
C GLU A 229 -22.40 -7.71 -9.43
N GLU A 230 -22.43 -7.66 -10.76
CA GLU A 230 -21.74 -8.65 -11.59
C GLU A 230 -20.21 -8.54 -11.47
N ASN A 231 -19.68 -7.31 -11.31
CA ASN A 231 -18.26 -7.09 -11.05
C ASN A 231 -17.79 -7.84 -9.79
N ILE A 232 -18.52 -7.65 -8.67
CA ILE A 232 -18.24 -8.29 -7.38
C ILE A 232 -18.35 -9.81 -7.51
N LYS A 233 -19.42 -10.32 -8.13
CA LYS A 233 -19.61 -11.76 -8.35
C LYS A 233 -18.48 -12.36 -9.19
N GLN A 234 -18.00 -11.66 -10.22
CA GLN A 234 -16.86 -12.09 -11.03
C GLN A 234 -15.57 -12.14 -10.22
N ARG A 235 -15.25 -11.10 -9.44
CA ARG A 235 -14.08 -11.09 -8.54
C ARG A 235 -14.10 -12.24 -7.53
N MET A 236 -15.25 -12.46 -6.87
CA MET A 236 -15.42 -13.57 -5.93
C MET A 236 -15.21 -14.93 -6.58
N ARG A 237 -15.72 -15.14 -7.80
CA ARG A 237 -15.51 -16.38 -8.58
C ARG A 237 -14.02 -16.57 -8.91
N LEU A 238 -13.33 -15.51 -9.32
CA LEU A 238 -11.90 -15.56 -9.65
C LEU A 238 -11.07 -15.92 -8.42
N TYR A 239 -11.31 -15.28 -7.26
CA TYR A 239 -10.60 -15.62 -6.03
C TYR A 239 -10.82 -17.07 -5.62
N LYS A 240 -12.07 -17.54 -5.62
CA LYS A 240 -12.39 -18.95 -5.30
C LYS A 240 -11.70 -19.93 -6.25
N LYS A 241 -11.75 -19.65 -7.56
CA LYS A 241 -11.11 -20.48 -8.59
C LYS A 241 -9.58 -20.51 -8.41
N ALA A 242 -8.96 -19.37 -8.15
CA ALA A 242 -7.51 -19.27 -8.00
C ALA A 242 -7.01 -19.88 -6.68
N ALA A 243 -7.78 -19.77 -5.60
CA ALA A 243 -7.45 -20.42 -4.34
C ALA A 243 -7.50 -21.95 -4.44
N ALA A 244 -8.34 -22.51 -5.32
CA ALA A 244 -8.62 -23.94 -5.41
C ALA A 244 -9.03 -24.49 -4.03
N ASP A 245 -8.34 -25.50 -3.50
CA ASP A 245 -8.62 -26.08 -2.18
C ASP A 245 -8.00 -25.28 -1.01
N ARG A 246 -7.22 -24.22 -1.30
CA ARG A 246 -6.58 -23.41 -0.26
C ARG A 246 -7.60 -22.50 0.41
N PRO A 247 -7.56 -22.36 1.75
CA PRO A 247 -8.43 -21.42 2.42
C PRO A 247 -8.00 -19.97 2.13
N ILE A 248 -8.95 -19.15 1.70
CA ILE A 248 -8.77 -17.68 1.67
C ILE A 248 -9.00 -17.19 3.10
N LYS A 249 -7.91 -16.85 3.81
CA LYS A 249 -7.96 -16.48 5.24
C LYS A 249 -8.13 -14.99 5.48
N ALA A 250 -7.79 -14.16 4.50
CA ALA A 250 -7.90 -12.72 4.60
C ALA A 250 -8.27 -12.10 3.24
N PHE A 251 -8.94 -10.96 3.33
CA PHE A 251 -9.12 -10.04 2.23
C PHE A 251 -8.43 -8.71 2.56
N VAL A 252 -7.57 -8.23 1.67
CA VAL A 252 -6.88 -6.95 1.81
C VAL A 252 -7.48 -5.98 0.78
N ASN A 253 -8.16 -4.96 1.28
CA ASN A 253 -8.64 -3.85 0.47
C ASN A 253 -7.57 -2.75 0.43
N ILE A 254 -7.16 -2.33 -0.77
CA ILE A 254 -6.17 -1.26 -0.96
C ILE A 254 -6.77 -0.17 -1.84
N GLY A 255 -6.91 1.02 -1.26
CA GLY A 255 -7.51 2.18 -1.92
C GLY A 255 -9.03 2.13 -1.96
N GLY A 256 -9.60 2.84 -2.94
CA GLY A 256 -11.03 3.11 -3.05
C GLY A 256 -11.71 2.38 -4.19
N ALA A 257 -11.32 1.13 -4.49
CA ALA A 257 -12.01 0.35 -5.51
C ALA A 257 -13.41 -0.05 -5.00
N THR A 258 -14.47 0.55 -5.59
CA THR A 258 -15.88 0.32 -5.22
C THR A 258 -16.25 -1.16 -5.06
N PRO A 259 -15.81 -2.11 -5.92
CA PRO A 259 -16.14 -3.52 -5.77
C PRO A 259 -15.67 -4.16 -4.45
N ASN A 260 -14.75 -3.53 -3.72
CA ASN A 260 -14.22 -4.07 -2.47
C ASN A 260 -15.08 -3.75 -1.26
N TYR A 261 -15.84 -2.65 -1.28
CA TYR A 261 -16.64 -2.19 -0.13
C TYR A 261 -18.12 -1.98 -0.44
N GLY A 262 -18.52 -2.06 -1.72
CA GLY A 262 -19.90 -1.85 -2.17
C GLY A 262 -20.23 -0.38 -2.45
N ASP A 263 -21.49 -0.13 -2.78
CA ASP A 263 -22.08 1.21 -2.82
C ASP A 263 -23.22 1.20 -1.80
N THR A 264 -23.27 2.21 -0.92
CA THR A 264 -24.31 2.34 0.12
C THR A 264 -25.51 3.11 -0.41
#